data_AF-A0A8S8Z4F8-F1
#
_entry.id   AF-A0A8S8Z4F8-F1
#
_cell.length_a   1.000
_cell.length_b   1.000
_cell.length_c   1.000
_cell.angle_alpha   90.00
_cell.angle_beta   90.00
_cell.angle_gamma   90.00
#
_symmetry.space_group_name_H-M   'P 1'
#
loop_
_entity.id
_entity.type
_entity.pdbx_description
1 polymer ?
#
loop_
_entity_poly.entity_id
_entity_poly.type
_entity_poly.pdbx_seq_one_letter_code
_entity_poly.pdbx_strand_id
1 'polypeptide(L)'
;MLRRIRRSVATTDLVKHFLQATEAAAVAASAWRGLGDRKAADGAAVEAMREVFDSVPFDGRVAIGEGERDDAPMLWIGEPLGSLQGVAHAPSIDIAVDPLECTNHVALNLPNAMAVLAAAPRGSLLHAPDCYMDKIAGPAALAGEVSLEADTSYNVEAAAAALAKSPSQLRVVVMDRPRHEQLIRELKQHDVDIVLIGDGDIAAALNAP
;
A
#
# COMPACT_ATOMS: atom_id res chain seq x y z
N MET A 1 -47.36 -3.13 8.57
CA MET A 1 -46.11 -2.81 9.30
C MET A 1 -44.93 -3.16 8.38
N LEU A 2 -44.53 -2.25 7.47
CA LEU A 2 -43.41 -2.52 6.57
C LEU A 2 -42.11 -2.48 7.39
N ARG A 3 -41.46 -3.65 7.54
CA ARG A 3 -40.06 -3.72 7.96
C ARG A 3 -39.24 -2.95 6.93
N ARG A 4 -38.83 -1.74 7.28
CA ARG A 4 -37.77 -1.00 6.60
C ARG A 4 -36.55 -1.92 6.61
N ILE A 5 -36.22 -2.55 5.48
CA ILE A 5 -34.97 -3.30 5.33
C ILE A 5 -33.88 -2.26 5.50
N ARG A 6 -33.26 -2.21 6.69
CA ARG A 6 -32.06 -1.40 6.92
C ARG A 6 -30.99 -2.01 6.02
N ARG A 7 -30.62 -1.31 4.97
CA ARG A 7 -29.49 -1.69 4.12
C ARG A 7 -28.27 -1.75 5.03
N SER A 8 -27.57 -2.89 5.04
CA SER A 8 -26.28 -3.00 5.71
C SER A 8 -25.35 -1.96 5.10
N VAL A 9 -24.68 -1.16 5.93
CA VAL A 9 -23.65 -0.22 5.47
C VAL A 9 -22.52 -1.06 4.89
N ALA A 10 -22.17 -0.80 3.63
CA ALA A 10 -21.06 -1.45 2.95
C ALA A 10 -19.76 -0.68 3.22
N THR A 11 -18.60 -1.34 3.06
CA THR A 11 -17.29 -0.66 3.13
C THR A 11 -17.21 0.54 2.20
N THR A 12 -17.84 0.46 1.02
CA THR A 12 -17.87 1.55 0.04
C THR A 12 -18.68 2.78 0.49
N ASP A 13 -19.58 2.63 1.47
CA ASP A 13 -20.34 3.78 2.01
C ASP A 13 -19.46 4.68 2.88
N LEU A 14 -18.28 4.19 3.31
CA LEU A 14 -17.34 4.92 4.16
C LEU A 14 -16.20 5.61 3.39
N VAL A 15 -16.19 5.55 2.05
CA VAL A 15 -15.12 6.10 1.19
C VAL A 15 -14.75 7.54 1.52
N LYS A 16 -15.71 8.39 1.89
CA LYS A 16 -15.44 9.79 2.28
C LYS A 16 -14.55 9.91 3.51
N HIS A 17 -14.72 9.02 4.49
CA HIS A 17 -13.89 9.00 5.70
C HIS A 17 -12.48 8.51 5.38
N PHE A 18 -12.36 7.51 4.51
CA PHE A 18 -11.08 6.99 4.06
C PHE A 18 -10.30 8.03 3.25
N LEU A 19 -10.98 8.76 2.37
CA LEU A 19 -10.40 9.91 1.67
C LEU A 19 -9.92 10.98 2.66
N GLN A 20 -10.74 11.33 3.65
CA GLN A 20 -10.34 12.30 4.67
C GLN A 20 -9.11 11.83 5.47
N ALA A 21 -9.00 10.53 5.76
CA ALA A 21 -7.87 9.96 6.50
C ALA A 21 -6.56 10.09 5.72
N THR A 22 -6.56 9.76 4.41
CA THR A 22 -5.36 9.93 3.58
C THR A 22 -5.05 11.40 3.29
N GLU A 23 -6.06 12.25 3.11
CA GLU A 23 -5.86 13.71 2.96
C GLU A 23 -5.23 14.33 4.21
N ALA A 24 -5.74 14.02 5.39
CA ALA A 24 -5.21 14.53 6.66
C ALA A 24 -3.74 14.11 6.87
N ALA A 25 -3.44 12.82 6.64
CA ALA A 25 -2.08 12.29 6.74
C ALA A 25 -1.12 12.97 5.76
N ALA A 26 -1.52 13.08 4.48
CA ALA A 26 -0.69 13.71 3.45
C ALA A 26 -0.43 15.20 3.74
N VAL A 27 -1.45 15.95 4.20
CA VAL A 27 -1.28 17.35 4.59
C VAL A 27 -0.33 17.47 5.79
N ALA A 28 -0.49 16.64 6.81
CA ALA A 28 0.38 16.65 8.00
C ALA A 28 1.84 16.34 7.62
N ALA A 29 2.08 15.29 6.83
CA ALA A 29 3.41 14.93 6.34
C ALA A 29 4.03 16.05 5.48
N SER A 30 3.24 16.75 4.68
CA SER A 30 3.73 17.79 3.76
C SER A 30 4.45 18.95 4.45
N ALA A 31 4.10 19.24 5.72
CA ALA A 31 4.75 20.26 6.52
C ALA A 31 6.23 19.93 6.81
N TRP A 32 6.62 18.66 6.71
CA TRP A 32 7.97 18.15 6.97
C TRP A 32 8.84 18.00 5.72
N ARG A 33 8.30 18.38 4.56
CA ARG A 33 8.96 18.18 3.27
C ARG A 33 10.28 18.96 3.20
N GLY A 34 11.38 18.25 2.97
CA GLY A 34 12.73 18.82 2.85
C GLY A 34 13.38 19.20 4.18
N LEU A 35 12.79 18.85 5.32
CA LEU A 35 13.35 19.17 6.64
C LEU A 35 14.38 18.14 7.15
N GLY A 36 14.60 17.05 6.43
CA GLY A 36 15.54 15.99 6.81
C GLY A 36 15.09 15.10 7.97
N ASP A 37 13.88 15.30 8.50
CA ASP A 37 13.34 14.50 9.62
C ASP A 37 12.22 13.57 9.16
N ARG A 38 12.61 12.38 8.72
CA ARG A 38 11.67 11.35 8.25
C ARG A 38 10.77 10.81 9.37
N LYS A 39 11.26 10.76 10.62
CA LYS A 39 10.50 10.20 11.74
C LYS A 39 9.40 11.15 12.19
N ALA A 40 9.70 12.45 12.20
CA ALA A 40 8.70 13.45 12.54
C ALA A 40 7.63 13.59 11.44
N ALA A 41 8.04 13.47 10.16
CA ALA A 41 7.10 13.42 9.04
C ALA A 41 6.12 12.25 9.16
N ASP A 42 6.65 11.08 9.48
CA ASP A 42 5.92 9.84 9.65
C ASP A 42 4.95 9.90 10.84
N GLY A 43 5.45 10.29 12.02
CA GLY A 43 4.63 10.45 13.22
C GLY A 43 3.47 11.44 13.03
N ALA A 44 3.70 12.55 12.31
CA ALA A 44 2.65 13.51 12.00
C ALA A 44 1.56 12.92 11.09
N ALA A 45 1.93 12.07 10.13
CA ALA A 45 0.99 11.39 9.24
C ALA A 45 0.17 10.33 10.00
N VAL A 46 0.84 9.52 10.84
CA VAL A 46 0.22 8.50 11.70
C VAL A 46 -0.82 9.15 12.62
N GLU A 47 -0.46 10.22 13.33
CA GLU A 47 -1.36 10.92 14.26
C GLU A 47 -2.59 11.49 13.53
N ALA A 48 -2.37 12.20 12.43
CA ALA A 48 -3.45 12.81 11.65
C ALA A 48 -4.40 11.76 11.04
N MET A 49 -3.87 10.64 10.52
CA MET A 49 -4.69 9.55 10.01
C MET A 49 -5.51 8.90 11.13
N ARG A 50 -4.86 8.62 12.26
CA ARG A 50 -5.48 7.94 13.40
C ARG A 50 -6.63 8.75 14.00
N GLU A 51 -6.47 10.07 14.13
CA GLU A 51 -7.51 10.96 14.66
C GLU A 51 -8.80 10.91 13.83
N VAL A 52 -8.68 10.85 12.49
CA VAL A 52 -9.86 10.73 11.61
C VAL A 52 -10.66 9.47 11.95
N PHE A 53 -9.97 8.35 12.18
CA PHE A 53 -10.61 7.05 12.44
C PHE A 53 -11.43 7.00 13.73
N ASP A 54 -11.15 7.82 14.74
CA ASP A 54 -11.92 7.82 16.00
C ASP A 54 -13.40 8.15 15.80
N SER A 55 -13.70 8.96 14.78
CA SER A 55 -15.07 9.41 14.51
C SER A 55 -15.85 8.50 13.55
N VAL A 56 -15.17 7.65 12.78
CA VAL A 56 -15.78 6.88 11.69
C VAL A 56 -16.79 5.86 12.25
N PRO A 57 -18.02 5.77 11.70
CA PRO A 57 -19.07 4.91 12.25
C PRO A 57 -18.90 3.45 11.81
N PHE A 58 -17.83 2.80 12.29
CA PHE A 58 -17.50 1.40 12.02
C PHE A 58 -16.93 0.69 13.25
N ASP A 59 -16.99 -0.63 13.25
CA ASP A 59 -16.13 -1.49 14.06
C ASP A 59 -14.91 -1.82 13.19
N GLY A 60 -13.88 -0.98 13.31
CA GLY A 60 -12.65 -1.07 12.54
C GLY A 60 -11.56 -1.85 13.27
N ARG A 61 -10.64 -2.45 12.51
CA ARG A 61 -9.42 -3.07 13.03
C ARG A 61 -8.27 -2.83 12.07
N VAL A 62 -7.09 -2.50 12.59
CA VAL A 62 -5.86 -2.47 11.80
C VAL A 62 -5.44 -3.92 11.49
N ALA A 63 -5.46 -4.30 10.22
CA ALA A 63 -4.98 -5.61 9.76
C ALA A 63 -3.51 -5.59 9.34
N ILE A 64 -3.04 -4.43 8.83
CA ILE A 64 -1.65 -4.12 8.47
C ILE A 64 -1.42 -2.66 8.88
N GLY A 65 -0.32 -2.36 9.56
CA GLY A 65 -0.03 -1.00 10.02
C GLY A 65 1.43 -0.82 10.43
N GLU A 66 1.70 0.11 11.33
CA GLU A 66 3.04 0.60 11.69
C GLU A 66 3.95 -0.45 12.37
N GLY A 67 3.37 -1.57 12.79
CA GLY A 67 4.09 -2.67 13.43
C GLY A 67 3.26 -3.34 14.51
N GLU A 68 3.95 -4.13 15.33
CA GLU A 68 3.36 -4.76 16.52
C GLU A 68 3.08 -3.72 17.60
N ARG A 69 2.15 -4.04 18.51
CA ARG A 69 1.70 -3.12 19.58
C ARG A 69 2.84 -2.59 20.47
N ASP A 70 3.89 -3.40 20.67
CA ASP A 70 5.02 -3.02 21.51
C ASP A 70 5.98 -2.05 20.81
N ASP A 71 5.96 -2.01 19.47
CA ASP A 71 6.86 -1.22 18.63
C ASP A 71 6.19 0.05 18.09
N ALA A 72 4.85 0.05 17.95
CA ALA A 72 4.08 1.16 17.40
C ALA A 72 3.01 1.67 18.40
N PRO A 73 3.04 2.96 18.81
CA PRO A 73 2.09 3.51 19.78
C PRO A 73 0.68 3.72 19.22
N MET A 74 0.55 3.85 17.90
CA MET A 74 -0.70 4.06 17.16
C MET A 74 -0.63 3.28 15.85
N LEU A 75 -1.79 2.93 15.31
CA LEU A 75 -1.96 2.16 14.07
C LEU A 75 -1.19 0.83 14.06
N TRP A 76 -1.08 0.19 15.23
CA TRP A 76 -0.46 -1.12 15.39
C TRP A 76 -1.38 -2.25 14.95
N ILE A 77 -0.81 -3.40 14.58
CA ILE A 77 -1.54 -4.56 14.07
C ILE A 77 -2.52 -5.09 15.12
N GLY A 78 -3.82 -5.01 14.80
CA GLY A 78 -4.91 -5.41 15.69
C GLY A 78 -5.57 -4.26 16.44
N GLU A 79 -5.10 -3.01 16.28
CA GLU A 79 -5.70 -1.85 16.95
C GLU A 79 -7.19 -1.70 16.55
N PRO A 80 -8.11 -1.58 17.53
CA PRO A 80 -9.50 -1.27 17.24
C PRO A 80 -9.67 0.21 16.86
N LEU A 81 -10.46 0.45 15.81
CA LEU A 81 -10.73 1.77 15.26
C LEU A 81 -12.24 2.04 15.20
N GLY A 82 -12.63 3.32 15.18
CA GLY A 82 -14.01 3.73 14.94
C GLY A 82 -14.84 4.03 16.17
N SER A 83 -15.95 4.74 15.95
CA SER A 83 -16.89 5.11 17.02
C SER A 83 -17.90 4.01 17.36
N LEU A 84 -17.97 2.93 16.58
CA LEU A 84 -18.90 1.81 16.77
C LEU A 84 -18.20 0.50 17.16
N GLN A 85 -17.01 0.58 17.76
CA GLN A 85 -16.28 -0.57 18.30
C GLN A 85 -17.18 -1.42 19.22
N GLY A 86 -17.26 -2.72 18.97
CA GLY A 86 -18.06 -3.67 19.76
C GLY A 86 -19.58 -3.49 19.67
N VAL A 87 -20.09 -2.56 18.84
CA VAL A 87 -21.54 -2.36 18.65
C VAL A 87 -22.10 -3.45 17.75
N ALA A 88 -23.16 -4.11 18.21
CA ALA A 88 -23.83 -5.14 17.43
C ALA A 88 -24.34 -4.61 16.09
N HIS A 89 -24.03 -5.34 15.00
CA HIS A 89 -24.38 -4.98 13.62
C HIS A 89 -23.69 -3.72 13.07
N ALA A 90 -22.64 -3.22 13.73
CA ALA A 90 -21.76 -2.23 13.12
C ALA A 90 -21.02 -2.82 11.90
N PRO A 91 -20.65 -1.99 10.90
CA PRO A 91 -19.82 -2.44 9.79
C PRO A 91 -18.46 -2.92 10.31
N SER A 92 -18.20 -4.21 10.14
CA SER A 92 -16.96 -4.85 10.58
C SER A 92 -15.93 -4.81 9.45
N ILE A 93 -14.89 -4.02 9.64
CA ILE A 93 -13.95 -3.65 8.57
C ILE A 93 -12.53 -3.81 9.07
N ASP A 94 -11.68 -4.32 8.20
CA ASP A 94 -10.24 -4.31 8.36
C ASP A 94 -9.63 -3.20 7.51
N ILE A 95 -8.63 -2.52 8.06
CA ILE A 95 -7.88 -1.46 7.41
C ILE A 95 -6.41 -1.88 7.33
N ALA A 96 -5.80 -1.79 6.15
CA ALA A 96 -4.36 -1.75 5.98
C ALA A 96 -3.96 -0.28 5.79
N VAL A 97 -2.99 0.20 6.57
CA VAL A 97 -2.53 1.59 6.50
C VAL A 97 -1.05 1.66 6.18
N ASP A 98 -0.69 2.68 5.43
CA ASP A 98 0.66 3.22 5.30
C ASP A 98 0.52 4.75 5.32
N PRO A 99 0.47 5.36 6.53
CA PRO A 99 0.20 6.79 6.70
C PRO A 99 1.21 7.66 5.98
N LEU A 100 2.47 7.21 5.87
CA LEU A 100 3.47 7.85 5.05
C LEU A 100 4.40 6.85 4.34
N GLU A 101 4.00 6.46 3.14
CA GLU A 101 4.86 5.70 2.24
C GLU A 101 6.00 6.59 1.73
N CYS A 102 7.21 6.04 1.72
CA CYS A 102 8.47 6.73 1.39
C CYS A 102 8.81 7.91 2.32
N THR A 103 8.89 7.70 3.63
CA THR A 103 9.29 8.73 4.62
C THR A 103 10.57 9.50 4.24
N ASN A 104 11.57 8.82 3.66
CA ASN A 104 12.80 9.45 3.14
C ASN A 104 12.51 10.49 2.04
N HIS A 105 11.54 10.22 1.16
CA HIS A 105 11.21 11.10 0.06
C HIS A 105 10.56 12.40 0.56
N VAL A 106 9.77 12.36 1.63
CA VAL A 106 9.32 13.60 2.29
C VAL A 106 10.50 14.35 2.89
N ALA A 107 11.32 13.68 3.70
CA ALA A 107 12.46 14.31 4.37
C ALA A 107 13.44 14.98 3.39
N LEU A 108 13.61 14.41 2.19
CA LEU A 108 14.53 14.88 1.16
C LEU A 108 13.86 15.67 0.03
N ASN A 109 12.53 15.89 0.08
CA ASN A 109 11.77 16.55 -0.98
C ASN A 109 11.91 15.87 -2.37
N LEU A 110 11.77 14.55 -2.38
CA LEU A 110 11.75 13.69 -3.58
C LEU A 110 10.30 13.33 -3.97
N PRO A 111 10.03 12.98 -5.24
CA PRO A 111 8.69 12.61 -5.69
C PRO A 111 8.21 11.27 -5.10
N ASN A 112 6.93 10.97 -5.30
CA ASN A 112 6.30 9.66 -5.03
C ASN A 112 6.09 9.26 -3.54
N ALA A 113 6.31 10.16 -2.58
CA ALA A 113 5.75 9.97 -1.24
C ALA A 113 4.22 10.12 -1.25
N MET A 114 3.52 9.29 -0.48
CA MET A 114 2.05 9.27 -0.45
C MET A 114 1.51 8.75 0.88
N ALA A 115 0.28 9.12 1.23
CA ALA A 115 -0.48 8.47 2.30
C ALA A 115 -1.46 7.47 1.67
N VAL A 116 -1.45 6.23 2.13
CA VAL A 116 -2.22 5.13 1.52
C VAL A 116 -2.96 4.34 2.60
N LEU A 117 -4.14 3.87 2.23
CA LEU A 117 -4.85 2.84 2.99
C LEU A 117 -5.62 1.93 2.05
N ALA A 118 -5.91 0.72 2.50
CA ALA A 118 -6.91 -0.17 1.92
C ALA A 118 -7.93 -0.56 2.99
N ALA A 119 -9.21 -0.65 2.62
CA ALA A 119 -10.30 -1.01 3.51
C ALA A 119 -11.13 -2.15 2.90
N ALA A 120 -11.42 -3.17 3.70
CA ALA A 120 -12.21 -4.33 3.25
C ALA A 120 -13.07 -4.91 4.39
N PRO A 121 -14.11 -5.71 4.09
CA PRO A 121 -14.81 -6.46 5.13
C PRO A 121 -13.82 -7.29 5.95
N ARG A 122 -14.06 -7.40 7.26
CA ARG A 122 -13.17 -8.10 8.18
C ARG A 122 -12.80 -9.51 7.68
N GLY A 123 -11.51 -9.81 7.69
CA GLY A 123 -10.93 -11.07 7.20
C GLY A 123 -10.64 -11.14 5.70
N SER A 124 -10.89 -10.06 4.94
CA SER A 124 -10.62 -10.04 3.48
C SER A 124 -9.20 -9.61 3.13
N LEU A 125 -8.49 -8.94 4.04
CA LEU A 125 -7.08 -8.57 3.86
C LEU A 125 -6.19 -9.69 4.41
N LEU A 126 -5.11 -10.00 3.70
CA LEU A 126 -4.09 -10.91 4.20
C LEU A 126 -3.48 -10.31 5.47
N HIS A 127 -3.53 -11.07 6.57
CA HIS A 127 -2.73 -10.77 7.75
C HIS A 127 -1.27 -11.12 7.46
N ALA A 128 -0.54 -10.15 6.89
CA ALA A 128 0.87 -10.29 6.60
C ALA A 128 1.70 -9.89 7.84
N PRO A 129 2.67 -10.71 8.27
CA PRO A 129 3.66 -10.29 9.26
C PRO A 129 4.59 -9.23 8.65
N ASP A 130 5.30 -8.49 9.50
CA ASP A 130 6.34 -7.56 9.05
C ASP A 130 7.56 -8.34 8.53
N CYS A 131 7.56 -8.64 7.23
CA CYS A 131 8.61 -9.36 6.54
C CYS A 131 8.76 -8.89 5.10
N TYR A 132 9.85 -9.32 4.46
CA TYR A 132 10.00 -9.14 3.00
C TYR A 132 9.00 -10.02 2.24
N MET A 133 8.65 -9.56 1.04
CA MET A 133 7.78 -10.27 0.10
C MET A 133 8.30 -10.07 -1.32
N ASP A 134 8.46 -11.16 -2.07
CA ASP A 134 8.72 -11.09 -3.51
C ASP A 134 7.45 -10.65 -4.23
N LYS A 135 7.57 -9.67 -5.12
CA LYS A 135 6.45 -9.00 -5.79
C LYS A 135 6.64 -9.03 -7.30
N ILE A 136 5.57 -9.35 -8.01
CA ILE A 136 5.43 -9.12 -9.45
C ILE A 136 4.11 -8.42 -9.70
N ALA A 137 4.17 -7.29 -10.40
CA ALA A 137 3.00 -6.45 -10.69
C ALA A 137 3.09 -5.93 -12.12
N GLY A 138 1.93 -5.74 -12.75
CA GLY A 138 1.83 -5.33 -14.15
C GLY A 138 0.39 -5.05 -14.57
N PRO A 139 0.18 -4.66 -15.84
CA PRO A 139 -1.16 -4.49 -16.39
C PRO A 139 -2.02 -5.75 -16.26
N ALA A 140 -3.33 -5.55 -16.40
CA ALA A 140 -4.29 -6.65 -16.48
C ALA A 140 -3.95 -7.69 -17.56
N ALA A 141 -3.27 -7.29 -18.64
CA ALA A 141 -2.82 -8.19 -19.69
C ALA A 141 -1.77 -9.22 -19.23
N LEU A 142 -1.08 -8.99 -18.10
CA LEU A 142 -0.13 -9.95 -17.54
C LEU A 142 -0.78 -10.92 -16.54
N ALA A 143 -2.06 -10.74 -16.22
CA ALA A 143 -2.75 -11.59 -15.25
C ALA A 143 -2.82 -13.04 -15.76
N GLY A 144 -2.14 -13.95 -15.06
CA GLY A 144 -2.05 -15.37 -15.44
C GLY A 144 -0.92 -15.69 -16.42
N GLU A 145 -0.19 -14.69 -16.92
CA GLU A 145 0.92 -14.87 -17.87
C GLU A 145 2.28 -14.92 -17.16
N VAL A 146 2.40 -14.25 -16.02
CA VAL A 146 3.64 -14.18 -15.22
C VAL A 146 3.50 -14.92 -13.88
N SER A 147 4.63 -15.37 -13.31
CA SER A 147 4.65 -16.16 -12.08
C SER A 147 5.89 -15.88 -11.23
N LEU A 148 5.71 -15.77 -9.91
CA LEU A 148 6.82 -15.68 -8.95
C LEU A 148 7.63 -16.98 -8.84
N GLU A 149 7.03 -18.12 -9.20
CA GLU A 149 7.71 -19.43 -9.18
C GLU A 149 8.53 -19.68 -10.44
N ALA A 150 8.43 -18.80 -11.43
CA ALA A 150 9.17 -18.89 -12.68
C ALA A 150 10.45 -18.04 -12.63
N ASP A 151 11.42 -18.39 -13.46
CA ASP A 151 12.64 -17.59 -13.59
C ASP A 151 12.40 -16.26 -14.32
N THR A 152 13.40 -15.38 -14.27
CA THR A 152 13.36 -14.05 -14.90
C THR A 152 13.17 -14.16 -16.41
N SER A 153 13.78 -15.15 -17.08
CA SER A 153 13.68 -15.34 -18.53
C SER A 153 12.25 -15.60 -18.95
N TYR A 154 11.58 -16.53 -18.26
CA TYR A 154 10.19 -16.86 -18.49
C TYR A 154 9.30 -15.62 -18.35
N ASN A 155 9.43 -14.88 -17.25
CA ASN A 155 8.56 -13.73 -17.00
C ASN A 155 8.77 -12.60 -18.02
N VAL A 156 10.01 -12.39 -18.49
CA VAL A 156 10.29 -11.41 -19.54
C VAL A 156 9.67 -11.84 -20.87
N GLU A 157 9.83 -13.11 -21.27
CA GLU A 157 9.26 -13.63 -22.51
C GLU A 157 7.72 -13.62 -22.49
N ALA A 158 7.12 -14.05 -21.38
CA ALA A 158 5.67 -14.04 -21.20
C ALA A 158 5.11 -12.62 -21.23
N ALA A 159 5.74 -11.67 -20.53
CA ALA A 159 5.32 -10.28 -20.56
C ALA A 159 5.48 -9.64 -21.94
N ALA A 160 6.57 -9.93 -22.66
CA ALA A 160 6.79 -9.47 -24.03
C ALA A 160 5.69 -9.98 -24.97
N ALA A 161 5.37 -11.27 -24.89
CA ALA A 161 4.33 -11.91 -25.68
C ALA A 161 2.93 -11.32 -25.38
N ALA A 162 2.56 -11.26 -24.10
CA ALA A 162 1.25 -10.77 -23.65
C ALA A 162 1.02 -9.29 -24.02
N LEU A 163 2.08 -8.47 -24.00
CA LEU A 163 2.00 -7.04 -24.32
C LEU A 163 2.29 -6.73 -25.80
N ALA A 164 2.57 -7.74 -26.62
CA ALA A 164 2.99 -7.59 -28.02
C ALA A 164 4.17 -6.60 -28.18
N LYS A 165 5.18 -6.75 -27.34
CA LYS A 165 6.38 -5.90 -27.26
C LYS A 165 7.65 -6.74 -27.38
N SER A 166 8.75 -6.16 -27.83
CA SER A 166 10.06 -6.77 -27.60
C SER A 166 10.48 -6.62 -26.13
N PRO A 167 11.37 -7.47 -25.60
CA PRO A 167 11.94 -7.29 -24.26
C PRO A 167 12.49 -5.88 -24.01
N SER A 168 13.12 -5.27 -25.01
CA SER A 168 13.65 -3.90 -24.95
C SER A 168 12.62 -2.77 -24.91
N GLN A 169 11.35 -3.10 -25.12
CA GLN A 169 10.22 -2.18 -24.92
C GLN A 169 9.51 -2.42 -23.59
N LEU A 170 9.90 -3.45 -22.84
CA LEU A 170 9.44 -3.65 -21.47
C LEU A 170 10.22 -2.72 -20.55
N ARG A 171 9.48 -2.05 -19.68
CA ARG A 171 10.04 -1.19 -18.64
C ARG A 171 9.74 -1.81 -17.28
N VAL A 172 10.78 -2.28 -16.59
CA VAL A 172 10.64 -3.00 -15.32
C VAL A 172 11.23 -2.16 -14.20
N VAL A 173 10.43 -1.92 -13.15
CA VAL A 173 10.87 -1.19 -11.95
C VAL A 173 11.42 -2.19 -10.94
N VAL A 174 12.62 -1.94 -10.42
CA VAL A 174 13.27 -2.76 -9.39
C VAL A 174 13.84 -1.86 -8.31
N MET A 175 13.66 -2.21 -7.03
CA MET A 175 14.32 -1.48 -5.96
C MET A 175 15.84 -1.68 -6.03
N ASP A 176 16.61 -0.60 -5.93
CA ASP A 176 18.07 -0.65 -5.93
C ASP A 176 18.58 -1.15 -4.57
N ARG A 177 18.79 -2.47 -4.46
CA ARG A 177 19.20 -3.16 -3.23
C ARG A 177 20.16 -4.29 -3.58
N PRO A 178 21.14 -4.62 -2.71
CA PRO A 178 22.06 -5.75 -2.94
C PRO A 178 21.35 -7.07 -3.23
N ARG A 179 20.19 -7.31 -2.58
CA ARG A 179 19.37 -8.52 -2.79
C ARG A 179 18.81 -8.67 -4.22
N HIS A 180 18.76 -7.61 -5.02
CA HIS A 180 18.27 -7.64 -6.40
C HIS A 180 19.38 -7.65 -7.46
N GLU A 181 20.66 -7.72 -7.07
CA GLU A 181 21.76 -7.72 -8.05
C GLU A 181 21.64 -8.83 -9.09
N GLN A 182 21.19 -10.02 -8.68
CA GLN A 182 20.99 -11.14 -9.59
C GLN A 182 19.84 -10.88 -10.58
N LEU A 183 18.68 -10.46 -10.06
CA LEU A 183 17.52 -10.07 -10.88
C LEU A 183 17.89 -8.97 -11.89
N ILE A 184 18.62 -7.94 -11.47
CA ILE A 184 19.08 -6.85 -12.34
C ILE A 184 20.03 -7.37 -13.42
N ARG A 185 20.94 -8.29 -13.10
CA ARG A 185 21.83 -8.90 -14.09
C ARG A 185 21.05 -9.70 -15.13
N GLU A 186 20.09 -10.51 -14.71
CA GLU A 186 19.25 -11.31 -15.60
C GLU A 186 18.40 -10.43 -16.51
N LEU A 187 17.71 -9.42 -15.97
CA LEU A 187 16.95 -8.47 -16.78
C LEU A 187 17.81 -7.75 -17.84
N LYS A 188 19.05 -7.38 -17.50
CA LYS A 188 20.00 -6.78 -18.46
C LYS A 188 20.39 -7.73 -19.58
N GLN A 189 20.50 -9.04 -19.30
CA GLN A 189 20.80 -10.05 -20.33
C GLN A 189 19.66 -10.19 -21.35
N HIS A 190 18.43 -9.86 -20.94
CA HIS A 190 17.26 -9.82 -21.82
C HIS A 190 17.02 -8.46 -22.48
N ASP A 191 17.94 -7.50 -22.35
CA ASP A 191 17.83 -6.15 -22.94
C ASP A 191 16.60 -5.34 -22.47
N VAL A 192 16.08 -5.62 -21.27
CA VAL A 192 14.93 -4.90 -20.67
C VAL A 192 15.34 -3.50 -20.20
N ASP A 193 14.45 -2.51 -20.34
CA ASP A 193 14.63 -1.17 -19.76
C ASP A 193 14.35 -1.22 -18.24
N ILE A 194 15.41 -1.09 -17.42
CA ILE A 194 15.31 -1.20 -15.96
C ILE A 194 15.27 0.18 -15.32
N VAL A 195 14.24 0.44 -14.53
CA VAL A 195 14.15 1.62 -13.66
C VAL A 195 14.51 1.22 -12.24
N LEU A 196 15.61 1.77 -11.74
CA LEU A 196 16.02 1.58 -10.36
C LEU A 196 15.37 2.64 -9.45
N ILE A 197 14.73 2.20 -8.36
CA ILE A 197 14.14 3.09 -7.35
C ILE A 197 14.78 2.89 -5.97
N GLY A 198 14.91 3.98 -5.22
CA GLY A 198 15.32 3.95 -3.82
C GLY A 198 14.24 3.36 -2.95
N ASP A 199 13.12 4.04 -2.79
CA ASP A 199 11.95 3.59 -2.02
C ASP A 199 10.68 3.66 -2.90
N GLY A 200 9.55 3.11 -2.43
CA GLY A 200 8.23 3.32 -3.04
C GLY A 200 7.80 2.26 -4.04
N ASP A 201 7.76 0.99 -3.61
CA ASP A 201 7.29 -0.09 -4.47
C ASP A 201 5.75 -0.11 -4.63
N ILE A 202 4.99 0.50 -3.70
CA ILE A 202 3.54 0.72 -3.85
C ILE A 202 3.27 1.61 -5.06
N ALA A 203 3.95 2.76 -5.14
CA ALA A 203 3.82 3.67 -6.26
C ALA A 203 4.25 3.01 -7.59
N ALA A 204 5.31 2.20 -7.56
CA ALA A 204 5.77 1.46 -8.74
C ALA A 204 4.71 0.46 -9.23
N ALA A 205 4.11 -0.31 -8.33
CA ALA A 205 3.06 -1.28 -8.67
C ALA A 205 1.79 -0.61 -9.20
N LEU A 206 1.35 0.49 -8.59
CA LEU A 206 0.15 1.24 -9.02
C LEU A 206 0.33 1.93 -10.38
N ASN A 207 1.56 2.33 -10.72
CA ASN A 207 1.87 3.00 -11.98
C ASN A 207 2.11 2.03 -13.15
N ALA A 208 2.04 0.72 -12.93
CA ALA A 208 2.17 -0.26 -14.00
C ALA A 208 0.96 -0.14 -14.96
N PRO A 209 1.16 0.34 -16.20
CA PRO A 209 0.08 0.70 -17.12
C PRO A 209 -0.53 -0.53 -17.80
#